data_AF-A0A8T5VZW0-F1
#
_entry.id   AF-A0A8T5VZW0-F1
#
_cell.length_a   1.000
_cell.length_b   1.000
_cell.length_c   1.000
_cell.angle_alpha   90.00
_cell.angle_beta   90.00
_cell.angle_gamma   90.00
#
_symmetry.space_group_name_H-M   'P 1'
#
loop_
_entity.id
_entity.type
_entity.pdbx_description
1 polymer ?
#
loop_
_entity_poly.entity_id
_entity_poly.type
_entity_poly.pdbx_seq_one_letter_code
_entity_poly.pdbx_strand_id
1 'polypeptide(L)'
;MRVLFGVCSWGLGHATRDLPLLRRMIKTGHTLTLVGIGRSLDLLKDELKDACSYFTIPDYSSAYSERDFSVARFLSYFPIYMNEIVQEHSQIKKLIKREKYERIISDNRYGVYNKEIPSYLISHQLRFIAPGRVKLFEMATEGFNYSFFKYNFSKFLVPDYKEDGLSGDLSHNLKYFKEEKIEYLGVLSDLRKRETAEDIDYFIPLSGPEPQRTILEKKILEQAPLLKGKVVIALGKPEDPRNETVNHLRVFGYLGRKRQEEIMNRSKLVITRPGYTTVMELSLLGKKALFIPTPGQTEQVYLAEYHKKRKNFYSVK
;
A
#
# COMPACT_ATOMS: atom_id res chain seq x y z
N MET A 1 -15.12 21.68 2.64
CA MET A 1 -13.67 21.92 2.77
C MET A 1 -12.98 21.53 1.48
N ARG A 2 -11.97 22.29 1.07
CA ARG A 2 -11.05 21.89 -0.02
C ARG A 2 -9.85 21.12 0.55
N VAL A 3 -9.63 19.90 0.06
CA VAL A 3 -8.61 18.98 0.58
C VAL A 3 -7.60 18.65 -0.53
N LEU A 4 -6.32 18.80 -0.23
CA LEU A 4 -5.23 18.29 -1.06
C LEU A 4 -4.86 16.89 -0.57
N PHE A 5 -4.86 15.91 -1.46
CA PHE A 5 -4.56 14.52 -1.12
C PHE A 5 -3.40 13.99 -1.98
N GLY A 6 -2.26 13.66 -1.36
CA GLY A 6 -1.13 13.02 -2.02
C GLY A 6 -1.20 11.51 -1.95
N VAL A 7 -1.01 10.83 -3.08
CA VAL A 7 -1.08 9.37 -3.20
C VAL A 7 0.24 8.84 -3.71
N CYS A 8 0.80 7.84 -3.02
CA CYS A 8 2.04 7.17 -3.40
C CYS A 8 1.84 6.27 -4.63
N SER A 9 2.82 6.28 -5.53
CA SER A 9 2.83 5.53 -6.79
C SER A 9 3.56 4.17 -6.69
N TRP A 10 4.01 3.76 -5.50
CA TRP A 10 4.71 2.48 -5.28
C TRP A 10 3.74 1.30 -5.27
N GLY A 11 3.05 1.09 -6.39
CA GLY A 11 2.04 0.06 -6.60
C GLY A 11 0.61 0.54 -6.34
N LEU A 12 -0.36 -0.25 -6.82
CA LEU A 12 -1.79 0.11 -6.75
C LEU A 12 -2.36 0.08 -5.32
N GLY A 13 -1.68 -0.58 -4.38
CA GLY A 13 -2.16 -0.80 -3.02
C GLY A 13 -2.47 0.48 -2.26
N HIS A 14 -1.64 1.52 -2.43
CA HIS A 14 -1.83 2.85 -1.87
C HIS A 14 -3.14 3.49 -2.36
N ALA A 15 -3.28 3.62 -3.70
CA ALA A 15 -4.49 4.14 -4.32
C ALA A 15 -5.76 3.38 -3.91
N THR A 16 -5.74 2.05 -3.93
CA THR A 16 -6.93 1.25 -3.57
C THR A 16 -7.30 1.33 -2.09
N ARG A 17 -6.31 1.51 -1.21
CA ARG A 17 -6.53 1.68 0.23
C ARG A 17 -7.11 3.06 0.54
N ASP A 18 -6.73 4.07 -0.22
CA ASP A 18 -7.19 5.44 0.00
C ASP A 18 -8.60 5.70 -0.55
N LEU A 19 -9.06 4.91 -1.54
CA LEU A 19 -10.42 4.99 -2.12
C LEU A 19 -11.57 5.12 -1.09
N PRO A 20 -11.68 4.30 -0.03
CA PRO A 20 -12.74 4.44 0.97
C PRO A 20 -12.73 5.82 1.64
N LEU A 21 -11.55 6.39 1.92
CA LEU A 21 -11.42 7.73 2.50
C LEU A 21 -11.85 8.80 1.49
N LEU A 22 -11.34 8.72 0.26
CA LEU A 22 -11.64 9.66 -0.81
C LEU A 22 -13.15 9.69 -1.11
N ARG A 23 -13.77 8.53 -1.28
CA ARG A 23 -15.21 8.38 -1.51
C ARG A 23 -16.04 8.93 -0.36
N ARG A 24 -15.61 8.70 0.88
CA ARG A 24 -16.29 9.26 2.06
C ARG A 24 -16.20 10.78 2.06
N MET A 25 -15.04 11.36 1.77
CA MET A 25 -14.85 12.82 1.70
C MET A 25 -15.70 13.47 0.61
N ILE A 26 -15.77 12.86 -0.58
CA ILE A 26 -16.65 13.31 -1.67
C ILE A 26 -18.12 13.27 -1.21
N LYS A 27 -18.55 12.15 -0.60
CA LYS A 27 -19.91 11.98 -0.11
C LYS A 27 -20.29 12.99 0.99
N THR A 28 -19.33 13.45 1.78
CA THR A 28 -19.54 14.50 2.80
C THR A 28 -19.37 15.92 2.26
N GLY A 29 -19.33 16.10 0.93
CA GLY A 29 -19.31 17.41 0.28
C GLY A 29 -17.94 18.10 0.31
N HIS A 30 -16.85 17.35 0.43
CA HIS A 30 -15.49 17.91 0.30
C HIS A 30 -15.04 17.92 -1.16
N THR A 31 -14.33 18.97 -1.54
CA THR A 31 -13.69 19.10 -2.85
C THR A 31 -12.27 18.57 -2.75
N LEU A 32 -11.91 17.61 -3.60
CA LEU A 32 -10.62 16.93 -3.55
C LEU A 32 -9.75 17.32 -4.74
N THR A 33 -8.49 17.63 -4.43
CA THR A 33 -7.41 17.67 -5.42
C THR A 33 -6.43 16.54 -5.10
N LEU A 34 -6.24 15.60 -6.04
CA LEU A 34 -5.33 14.47 -5.89
C LEU A 34 -4.00 14.77 -6.57
N VAL A 35 -2.89 14.55 -5.87
CA VAL A 35 -1.53 14.61 -6.42
C VAL A 35 -0.89 13.23 -6.44
N GLY A 36 -0.39 12.82 -7.59
CA GLY A 36 0.12 11.46 -7.81
C GLY A 36 0.85 11.35 -9.14
N ILE A 37 1.24 10.13 -9.51
CA ILE A 37 1.76 9.84 -10.85
C ILE A 37 1.49 8.38 -11.23
N GLY A 38 1.44 8.12 -12.53
CA GLY A 38 1.38 6.78 -13.12
C GLY A 38 0.14 5.99 -12.72
N ARG A 39 0.29 4.65 -12.69
CA ARG A 39 -0.80 3.69 -12.52
C ARG A 39 -1.69 3.95 -11.29
N SER A 40 -1.12 4.42 -10.19
CA SER A 40 -1.88 4.75 -8.98
C SER A 40 -2.81 5.94 -9.19
N LEU A 41 -2.32 7.02 -9.85
CA LEU A 41 -3.15 8.19 -10.15
C LEU A 41 -4.19 7.86 -11.22
N ASP A 42 -3.83 7.07 -12.23
CA ASP A 42 -4.74 6.69 -13.31
C ASP A 42 -5.89 5.82 -12.80
N LEU A 43 -5.62 4.86 -11.89
CA LEU A 43 -6.67 4.11 -11.20
C LEU A 43 -7.67 5.05 -10.48
N LEU A 44 -7.17 6.08 -9.79
CA LEU A 44 -8.04 7.04 -9.09
C LEU A 44 -8.82 7.95 -10.05
N LYS A 45 -8.28 8.25 -11.23
CA LYS A 45 -9.03 8.95 -12.30
C LYS A 45 -10.17 8.10 -12.81
N ASP A 46 -9.93 6.82 -13.06
CA ASP A 46 -10.96 5.90 -13.55
C ASP A 46 -12.07 5.67 -12.51
N GLU A 47 -11.69 5.55 -11.23
CA GLU A 47 -12.62 5.26 -10.13
C GLU A 47 -13.42 6.49 -9.64
N LEU A 48 -12.82 7.69 -9.65
CA LEU A 48 -13.45 8.90 -9.09
C LEU A 48 -13.89 9.91 -10.14
N LYS A 49 -13.38 9.83 -11.38
CA LYS A 49 -13.77 10.66 -12.52
C LYS A 49 -13.80 12.16 -12.17
N ASP A 50 -14.82 12.88 -12.62
CA ASP A 50 -14.95 14.32 -12.45
C ASP A 50 -15.27 14.76 -11.00
N ALA A 51 -15.35 13.84 -10.04
CA ALA A 51 -15.53 14.18 -8.62
C ALA A 51 -14.27 14.81 -8.00
N CYS A 52 -13.11 14.70 -8.66
CA CYS A 52 -11.82 15.18 -8.17
C CYS A 52 -11.07 15.98 -9.24
N SER A 53 -10.20 16.89 -8.80
CA SER A 53 -9.14 17.44 -9.64
C SER A 53 -7.87 16.60 -9.50
N TYR A 54 -7.05 16.49 -10.55
CA TYR A 54 -5.86 15.65 -10.56
C TYR A 54 -4.63 16.44 -11.03
N PHE A 55 -3.52 16.29 -10.32
CA PHE A 55 -2.25 16.91 -10.66
C PHE A 55 -1.13 15.88 -10.64
N THR A 56 -0.35 15.86 -11.71
CA THR A 56 0.81 14.99 -11.80
C THR A 56 2.00 15.65 -11.10
N ILE A 57 2.50 15.01 -10.04
CA ILE A 57 3.73 15.39 -9.33
C ILE A 57 4.58 14.13 -9.22
N PRO A 58 5.85 14.14 -9.68
CA PRO A 58 6.76 13.00 -9.56
C PRO A 58 6.80 12.44 -8.14
N ASP A 59 6.89 11.12 -8.02
CA ASP A 59 7.09 10.42 -6.75
C ASP A 59 8.58 10.12 -6.55
N TYR A 60 8.94 9.60 -5.39
CA TYR A 60 10.30 9.25 -5.04
C TYR A 60 10.82 8.09 -5.88
N SER A 61 12.09 8.21 -6.29
CA SER A 61 12.75 7.15 -7.01
C SER A 61 12.88 5.93 -6.10
N SER A 62 12.41 4.78 -6.58
CA SER A 62 12.49 3.56 -5.80
C SER A 62 13.92 3.03 -5.77
N ALA A 63 14.47 2.84 -4.57
CA ALA A 63 15.73 2.13 -4.39
C ALA A 63 15.61 0.60 -4.60
N TYR A 64 14.39 0.08 -4.87
CA TYR A 64 14.13 -1.35 -5.07
C TYR A 64 14.99 -1.91 -6.20
N SER A 65 15.70 -2.99 -5.88
CA SER A 65 16.58 -3.69 -6.80
C SER A 65 16.15 -5.15 -6.92
N GLU A 66 16.71 -5.87 -7.89
CA GLU A 66 16.55 -7.32 -7.99
C GLU A 66 17.13 -8.07 -6.77
N ARG A 67 18.04 -7.43 -6.02
CA ARG A 67 18.80 -8.02 -4.90
C ARG A 67 18.32 -7.52 -3.54
N ASP A 68 18.81 -8.18 -2.50
CA ASP A 68 18.49 -7.91 -1.10
C ASP A 68 18.73 -6.46 -0.66
N PHE A 69 17.97 -6.01 0.33
CA PHE A 69 18.14 -4.69 0.94
C PHE A 69 19.56 -4.52 1.50
N SER A 70 20.23 -3.45 1.07
CA SER A 70 21.56 -3.06 1.56
C SER A 70 21.48 -1.72 2.28
N VAL A 71 21.90 -1.70 3.55
CA VAL A 71 21.97 -0.47 4.37
C VAL A 71 22.89 0.55 3.72
N ALA A 72 24.04 0.13 3.18
CA ALA A 72 24.98 1.03 2.52
C ALA A 72 24.36 1.69 1.27
N ARG A 73 23.61 0.92 0.47
CA ARG A 73 22.88 1.44 -0.70
C ARG A 73 21.73 2.37 -0.28
N PHE A 74 21.02 2.05 0.80
CA PHE A 74 20.00 2.93 1.35
C PHE A 74 20.59 4.29 1.76
N LEU A 75 21.71 4.27 2.49
CA LEU A 75 22.42 5.47 2.91
C LEU A 75 22.98 6.27 1.73
N SER A 76 23.49 5.61 0.68
CA SER A 76 23.99 6.32 -0.52
C SER A 76 22.87 6.94 -1.35
N TYR A 77 21.66 6.35 -1.32
CA TYR A 77 20.48 6.89 -2.00
C TYR A 77 19.78 8.01 -1.20
N PHE A 78 20.07 8.11 0.10
CA PHE A 78 19.42 9.05 1.01
C PHE A 78 19.50 10.52 0.55
N PRO A 79 20.64 11.06 0.05
CA PRO A 79 20.68 12.45 -0.45
C PRO A 79 19.75 12.71 -1.64
N ILE A 80 19.63 11.72 -2.54
CA ILE A 80 18.72 11.80 -3.70
C ILE A 80 17.28 11.87 -3.21
N TYR A 81 16.91 10.94 -2.31
CA TYR A 81 15.59 10.89 -1.70
C TYR A 81 15.22 12.20 -0.97
N MET A 82 16.15 12.77 -0.21
CA MET A 82 15.95 14.05 0.46
C MET A 82 15.71 15.20 -0.52
N ASN A 83 16.47 15.24 -1.63
CA ASN A 83 16.27 16.23 -2.67
C ASN A 83 14.91 16.06 -3.36
N GLU A 84 14.44 14.84 -3.61
CA GLU A 84 13.11 14.58 -4.18
C GLU A 84 11.98 15.07 -3.25
N ILE A 85 12.09 14.86 -1.94
CA ILE A 85 11.14 15.42 -0.95
C ILE A 85 11.10 16.96 -1.02
N VAL A 86 12.27 17.61 -1.13
CA VAL A 86 12.36 19.07 -1.24
C VAL A 86 11.72 19.57 -2.54
N GLN A 87 11.97 18.88 -3.66
CA GLN A 87 11.38 19.21 -4.96
C GLN A 87 9.86 19.05 -4.96
N GLU A 88 9.35 17.94 -4.41
CA GLU A 88 7.92 17.71 -4.21
C GLU A 88 7.30 18.84 -3.37
N HIS A 89 7.91 19.16 -2.23
CA HIS A 89 7.41 20.21 -1.34
C HIS A 89 7.37 21.59 -2.01
N SER A 90 8.34 21.90 -2.88
CA SER A 90 8.34 23.13 -3.68
C SER A 90 7.16 23.19 -4.65
N GLN A 91 6.83 22.08 -5.32
CA GLN A 91 5.66 22.00 -6.20
C GLN A 91 4.34 22.11 -5.42
N ILE A 92 4.25 21.45 -4.26
CA ILE A 92 3.08 21.52 -3.38
C ILE A 92 2.85 22.95 -2.89
N LYS A 93 3.91 23.68 -2.51
CA LYS A 93 3.79 25.11 -2.16
C LYS A 93 3.23 25.96 -3.29
N LYS A 94 3.63 25.70 -4.54
CA LYS A 94 3.08 26.42 -5.71
C LYS A 94 1.60 26.11 -5.91
N LEU A 95 1.20 24.86 -5.72
CA LEU A 95 -0.20 24.43 -5.82
C LEU A 95 -1.07 25.08 -4.72
N ILE A 96 -0.58 25.08 -3.47
CA ILE A 96 -1.26 25.70 -2.33
C ILE A 96 -1.42 27.22 -2.49
N LYS A 97 -0.46 27.91 -3.12
CA LYS A 97 -0.60 29.34 -3.41
C LYS A 97 -1.69 29.65 -4.43
N ARG A 98 -1.99 28.72 -5.34
CA ARG A 98 -3.00 28.88 -6.39
C ARG A 98 -4.41 28.57 -5.90
N GLU A 99 -4.53 27.66 -4.94
CA GLU A 99 -5.80 27.13 -4.47
C GLU A 99 -5.90 27.17 -2.95
N LYS A 100 -7.03 27.63 -2.41
CA LYS A 100 -7.25 27.72 -0.96
C LYS A 100 -7.61 26.36 -0.37
N TYR A 101 -6.61 25.56 -0.01
CA TYR A 101 -6.80 24.31 0.72
C TYR A 101 -6.97 24.54 2.22
N GLU A 102 -7.85 23.77 2.83
CA GLU A 102 -8.13 23.83 4.27
C GLU A 102 -7.52 22.63 5.01
N ARG A 103 -7.25 21.54 4.29
CA ARG A 103 -6.66 20.30 4.83
C ARG A 103 -5.72 19.69 3.80
N ILE A 104 -4.65 19.06 4.29
CA ILE A 104 -3.71 18.30 3.46
C ILE A 104 -3.61 16.89 4.03
N ILE A 105 -3.75 15.89 3.19
CA ILE A 105 -3.56 14.49 3.55
C ILE A 105 -2.50 13.94 2.61
N SER A 106 -1.48 13.32 3.18
CA SER A 106 -0.41 12.68 2.43
C SER A 106 -0.44 11.20 2.74
N ASP A 107 -0.49 10.36 1.73
CA ASP A 107 -0.19 8.95 1.84
C ASP A 107 1.26 8.69 1.42
N ASN A 108 2.12 8.43 2.41
CA ASN A 108 3.52 8.06 2.22
C ASN A 108 4.31 9.03 1.29
N ARG A 109 3.84 10.28 1.16
CA ARG A 109 4.45 11.37 0.38
C ARG A 109 4.87 12.53 1.29
N TYR A 110 6.02 12.38 1.89
CA TYR A 110 6.66 13.23 2.87
C TYR A 110 6.79 14.74 2.56
N GLY A 111 6.77 15.17 1.31
CA GLY A 111 6.80 16.59 0.90
C GLY A 111 5.41 17.22 0.74
N VAL A 112 4.34 16.42 0.77
CA VAL A 112 2.93 16.86 0.66
C VAL A 112 2.42 17.33 2.02
N TYR A 113 2.81 18.54 2.41
CA TYR A 113 2.35 19.18 3.65
C TYR A 113 2.47 20.70 3.57
N ASN A 114 1.88 21.39 4.54
CA ASN A 114 2.11 22.80 4.81
C ASN A 114 2.06 23.04 6.33
N LYS A 115 2.89 23.94 6.85
CA LYS A 115 2.99 24.20 8.29
C LYS A 115 1.81 25.01 8.84
N GLU A 116 1.14 25.78 7.99
CA GLU A 116 0.01 26.65 8.34
C GLU A 116 -1.35 25.96 8.11
N ILE A 117 -1.38 24.93 7.26
CA ILE A 117 -2.59 24.16 6.96
C ILE A 117 -2.50 22.80 7.68
N PRO A 118 -3.52 22.38 8.45
CA PRO A 118 -3.51 21.07 9.09
C PRO A 118 -3.22 19.95 8.09
N SER A 119 -2.08 19.29 8.31
CA SER A 119 -1.51 18.29 7.42
C SER A 119 -1.42 16.94 8.12
N TYR A 120 -1.84 15.87 7.47
CA TYR A 120 -1.90 14.53 8.04
C TYR A 120 -1.11 13.55 7.18
N LEU A 121 -0.33 12.66 7.80
CA LEU A 121 0.44 11.63 7.08
C LEU A 121 -0.16 10.25 7.33
N ILE A 122 -0.69 9.61 6.29
CA ILE A 122 -1.08 8.20 6.31
C ILE A 122 0.18 7.36 6.14
N SER A 123 0.46 6.48 7.11
CA SER A 123 1.54 5.50 7.03
C SER A 123 1.29 4.32 7.96
N HIS A 124 1.51 3.10 7.47
CA HIS A 124 1.54 1.87 8.27
C HIS A 124 2.95 1.45 8.66
N GLN A 125 3.96 2.27 8.33
CA GLN A 125 5.37 1.99 8.55
C GLN A 125 6.05 3.20 9.20
N LEU A 126 5.76 3.40 10.48
CA LEU A 126 6.39 4.44 11.30
C LEU A 126 7.83 4.02 11.71
N ARG A 127 8.07 2.72 11.87
CA ARG A 127 9.38 2.09 12.07
C ARG A 127 9.76 1.25 10.84
N PHE A 128 10.96 1.45 10.31
CA PHE A 128 11.51 0.56 9.29
C PHE A 128 12.07 -0.71 9.93
N ILE A 129 11.67 -1.87 9.41
CA ILE A 129 12.18 -3.17 9.88
C ILE A 129 13.51 -3.47 9.17
N ALA A 130 14.54 -3.74 9.96
CA ALA A 130 15.87 -4.05 9.47
C ALA A 130 15.95 -5.53 9.07
N PRO A 131 16.77 -5.90 8.06
CA PRO A 131 17.13 -7.31 7.87
C PRO A 131 17.70 -7.88 9.18
N GLY A 132 17.23 -9.06 9.58
CA GLY A 132 17.68 -9.70 10.83
C GLY A 132 17.19 -9.06 12.14
N ARG A 133 16.25 -8.09 12.10
CA ARG A 133 15.67 -7.42 13.28
C ARG A 133 16.70 -6.75 14.20
N VAL A 134 17.65 -6.00 13.61
CA VAL A 134 18.64 -5.22 14.36
C VAL A 134 17.93 -4.04 15.08
N LYS A 135 17.47 -4.27 16.32
CA LYS A 135 16.62 -3.33 17.08
C LYS A 135 17.17 -1.90 17.16
N LEU A 136 18.48 -1.73 17.35
CA LEU A 136 19.09 -0.40 17.43
C LEU A 136 18.93 0.38 16.11
N PHE A 137 19.07 -0.30 14.98
CA PHE A 137 18.85 0.31 13.66
C PHE A 137 17.38 0.66 13.47
N GLU A 138 16.46 -0.24 13.82
CA GLU A 138 15.01 0.02 13.74
C GLU A 138 14.61 1.24 14.58
N MET A 139 15.11 1.32 15.82
CA MET A 139 14.91 2.47 16.71
C MET A 139 15.50 3.76 16.11
N ALA A 140 16.68 3.71 15.50
CA ALA A 140 17.28 4.86 14.85
C ALA A 140 16.42 5.36 13.67
N THR A 141 15.91 4.44 12.83
CA THR A 141 15.02 4.81 11.71
C THR A 141 13.69 5.39 12.18
N GLU A 142 13.11 4.82 13.24
CA GLU A 142 11.89 5.34 13.86
C GLU A 142 12.11 6.75 14.43
N GLY A 143 13.19 6.94 15.18
CA GLY A 143 13.55 8.23 15.76
C GLY A 143 13.85 9.29 14.70
N PHE A 144 14.48 8.89 13.59
CA PHE A 144 14.69 9.74 12.42
C PHE A 144 13.36 10.15 11.79
N ASN A 145 12.48 9.19 11.46
CA ASN A 145 11.16 9.45 10.88
C ASN A 145 10.36 10.43 11.75
N TYR A 146 10.27 10.15 13.05
CA TYR A 146 9.55 11.02 13.96
C TYR A 146 10.16 12.42 14.01
N SER A 147 11.47 12.53 14.19
CA SER A 147 12.15 13.83 14.32
C SER A 147 12.04 14.69 13.07
N PHE A 148 12.10 14.06 11.89
CA PHE A 148 12.04 14.75 10.61
C PHE A 148 10.62 15.21 10.26
N PHE A 149 9.58 14.44 10.62
CA PHE A 149 8.20 14.71 10.18
C PHE A 149 7.25 15.30 11.26
N LYS A 150 7.58 15.21 12.55
CA LYS A 150 6.66 15.61 13.65
C LYS A 150 6.18 17.07 13.61
N TYR A 151 6.97 17.97 13.01
CA TYR A 151 6.63 19.40 12.86
C TYR A 151 5.98 19.73 11.52
N ASN A 152 5.96 18.79 10.58
CA ASN A 152 5.34 18.96 9.27
C ASN A 152 3.88 18.46 9.28
N PHE A 153 3.57 17.49 10.13
CA PHE A 153 2.25 16.88 10.22
C PHE A 153 1.63 17.05 11.62
N SER A 154 0.34 17.38 11.62
CA SER A 154 -0.48 17.50 12.82
C SER A 154 -0.62 16.15 13.51
N LYS A 155 -0.97 15.10 12.74
CA LYS A 155 -1.05 13.69 13.18
C LYS A 155 -0.56 12.73 12.10
N PHE A 156 -0.13 11.56 12.56
CA PHE A 156 0.17 10.38 11.75
C PHE A 156 -1.04 9.45 11.80
N LEU A 157 -1.64 9.19 10.65
CA LEU A 157 -2.82 8.34 10.51
C LEU A 157 -2.36 6.92 10.15
N VAL A 158 -2.54 5.96 11.05
CA VAL A 158 -2.14 4.58 10.84
C VAL A 158 -3.36 3.78 10.38
N PRO A 159 -3.37 3.23 9.15
CA PRO A 159 -4.46 2.37 8.68
C PRO A 159 -4.33 0.97 9.29
N ASP A 160 -4.51 0.88 10.60
CA ASP A 160 -4.45 -0.36 11.37
C ASP A 160 -5.38 -0.27 12.59
N TYR A 161 -5.69 -1.42 13.18
CA TYR A 161 -6.31 -1.46 14.50
C TYR A 161 -5.32 -0.95 15.55
N LYS A 162 -5.83 -0.18 16.54
CA LYS A 162 -5.04 0.30 17.68
C LYS A 162 -4.53 -0.86 18.52
N GLU A 163 -5.43 -1.77 18.86
CA GLU A 163 -5.14 -3.00 19.59
C GLU A 163 -5.14 -4.18 18.61
N ASP A 164 -4.27 -5.16 18.82
CA ASP A 164 -4.12 -6.34 17.94
C ASP A 164 -3.89 -6.00 16.45
N GLY A 165 -3.14 -4.92 16.21
CA GLY A 165 -2.87 -4.42 14.86
C GLY A 165 -2.15 -5.40 13.93
N LEU A 166 -2.50 -5.33 12.66
CA LEU A 166 -1.99 -6.18 11.58
C LEU A 166 -0.54 -5.83 11.20
N SER A 167 -0.11 -4.60 11.42
CA SER A 167 1.23 -4.11 11.04
C SER A 167 2.32 -4.49 12.04
N GLY A 168 1.97 -4.95 13.24
CA GLY A 168 2.95 -5.27 14.30
C GLY A 168 3.94 -4.12 14.55
N ASP A 169 5.21 -4.42 14.72
CA ASP A 169 6.26 -3.45 15.07
C ASP A 169 6.48 -2.35 14.02
N LEU A 170 5.88 -2.44 12.83
CA LEU A 170 5.94 -1.38 11.81
C LEU A 170 5.26 -0.09 12.30
N SER A 171 4.15 -0.20 13.03
CA SER A 171 3.43 0.93 13.61
C SER A 171 3.07 0.77 15.09
N HIS A 172 3.37 -0.38 15.70
CA HIS A 172 3.13 -0.65 17.12
C HIS A 172 4.43 -0.75 17.90
N ASN A 173 4.33 -0.74 19.23
CA ASN A 173 5.48 -0.83 20.15
C ASN A 173 6.53 0.27 19.87
N LEU A 174 6.08 1.46 19.49
CA LEU A 174 6.93 2.59 19.12
C LEU A 174 7.55 3.24 20.36
N LYS A 175 8.79 3.73 20.22
CA LYS A 175 9.54 4.39 21.28
C LYS A 175 9.51 5.91 21.18
N TYR A 176 9.50 6.46 19.97
CA TYR A 176 9.67 7.89 19.72
C TYR A 176 8.36 8.59 19.35
N PHE A 177 7.49 7.92 18.61
CA PHE A 177 6.18 8.48 18.29
C PHE A 177 5.33 8.58 19.56
N LYS A 178 4.84 9.78 19.83
CA LYS A 178 3.95 10.02 20.95
C LYS A 178 2.52 9.60 20.62
N GLU A 179 1.79 9.08 21.61
CA GLU A 179 0.43 8.56 21.39
C GLU A 179 -0.51 9.64 20.86
N GLU A 180 -0.44 10.87 21.35
CA GLU A 180 -1.29 11.98 20.89
C GLU A 180 -1.03 12.40 19.43
N LYS A 181 0.11 11.98 18.88
CA LYS A 181 0.50 12.21 17.48
C LYS A 181 0.01 11.11 16.54
N ILE A 182 -0.44 9.98 17.05
CA ILE A 182 -0.90 8.85 16.24
C ILE A 182 -2.42 8.73 16.31
N GLU A 183 -3.05 8.54 15.16
CA GLU A 183 -4.47 8.19 15.06
C GLU A 183 -4.58 6.86 14.31
N TYR A 184 -5.12 5.83 14.96
CA TYR A 184 -5.39 4.55 14.31
C TYR A 184 -6.76 4.62 13.61
N LEU A 185 -6.76 4.49 12.29
CA LEU A 185 -7.97 4.59 11.46
C LEU A 185 -8.76 3.28 11.42
N GLY A 186 -8.20 2.18 11.93
CA GLY A 186 -8.64 0.84 11.60
C GLY A 186 -8.23 0.44 10.19
N VAL A 187 -8.74 -0.72 9.75
CA VAL A 187 -8.49 -1.24 8.41
C VAL A 187 -9.21 -0.42 7.35
N LEU A 188 -8.47 0.01 6.33
CA LEU A 188 -9.02 0.74 5.19
C LEU A 188 -9.17 -0.18 3.98
N SER A 189 -10.42 -0.52 3.65
CA SER A 189 -10.76 -1.17 2.39
C SER A 189 -12.22 -0.93 2.01
N ASP A 190 -12.46 -0.85 0.70
CA ASP A 190 -13.81 -0.87 0.14
C ASP A 190 -14.37 -2.29 -0.03
N LEU A 191 -13.56 -3.34 0.18
CA LEU A 191 -14.02 -4.72 0.05
C LEU A 191 -14.95 -5.10 1.20
N ARG A 192 -16.00 -5.84 0.88
CA ARG A 192 -16.96 -6.34 1.86
C ARG A 192 -16.98 -7.86 1.87
N LYS A 193 -17.01 -8.41 3.09
CA LYS A 193 -17.27 -9.83 3.29
C LYS A 193 -18.70 -10.13 2.84
N ARG A 194 -18.86 -11.16 2.01
CA ARG A 194 -20.15 -11.64 1.52
C ARG A 194 -20.28 -13.12 1.83
N GLU A 195 -21.48 -13.53 2.21
CA GLU A 195 -21.80 -14.96 2.31
C GLU A 195 -22.02 -15.50 0.89
N THR A 196 -21.06 -16.26 0.40
CA THR A 196 -21.09 -16.90 -0.92
C THR A 196 -20.40 -18.26 -0.84
N ALA A 197 -20.77 -19.18 -1.73
CA ALA A 197 -20.03 -20.41 -1.89
C ALA A 197 -18.56 -20.11 -2.28
N GLU A 198 -17.62 -20.74 -1.58
CA GLU A 198 -16.20 -20.68 -1.90
C GLU A 198 -15.87 -21.72 -2.99
N ASP A 199 -16.25 -21.44 -4.23
CA ASP A 199 -16.10 -22.37 -5.38
C ASP A 199 -14.78 -22.20 -6.15
N ILE A 200 -13.92 -21.26 -5.74
CA ILE A 200 -12.58 -21.05 -6.30
C ILE A 200 -11.56 -21.60 -5.32
N ASP A 201 -10.78 -22.61 -5.72
CA ASP A 201 -9.80 -23.23 -4.83
C ASP A 201 -8.63 -22.28 -4.54
N TYR A 202 -8.14 -21.59 -5.57
CA TYR A 202 -7.01 -20.67 -5.47
C TYR A 202 -7.25 -19.36 -6.22
N PHE A 203 -7.04 -18.24 -5.54
CA PHE A 203 -6.90 -16.93 -6.20
C PHE A 203 -5.49 -16.39 -6.02
N ILE A 204 -4.86 -16.03 -7.13
CA ILE A 204 -3.46 -15.57 -7.18
C ILE A 204 -3.41 -14.14 -7.74
N PRO A 205 -3.66 -13.11 -6.91
CA PRO A 205 -3.44 -11.72 -7.30
C PRO A 205 -1.95 -11.36 -7.20
N LEU A 206 -1.38 -10.94 -8.33
CA LEU A 206 -0.02 -10.44 -8.43
C LEU A 206 0.01 -8.92 -8.26
N SER A 207 0.97 -8.45 -7.46
CA SER A 207 1.21 -7.04 -7.19
C SER A 207 2.66 -6.80 -6.79
N GLY A 208 3.04 -5.53 -6.66
CA GLY A 208 4.37 -5.11 -6.23
C GLY A 208 5.17 -4.38 -7.31
N PRO A 209 6.34 -3.81 -6.94
CA PRO A 209 7.18 -3.07 -7.85
C PRO A 209 7.85 -3.97 -8.90
N GLU A 210 8.14 -3.40 -10.05
CA GLU A 210 9.00 -4.04 -11.06
C GLU A 210 10.47 -3.98 -10.62
N PRO A 211 11.31 -4.95 -11.00
CA PRO A 211 11.02 -6.13 -11.85
C PRO A 211 10.46 -7.35 -11.09
N GLN A 212 10.38 -7.27 -9.76
CA GLN A 212 10.03 -8.40 -8.89
C GLN A 212 8.62 -8.94 -9.17
N ARG A 213 7.67 -8.10 -9.57
CA ARG A 213 6.32 -8.54 -9.99
C ARG A 213 6.39 -9.46 -11.22
N THR A 214 7.15 -9.06 -12.25
CA THR A 214 7.33 -9.86 -13.46
C THR A 214 8.05 -11.19 -13.19
N ILE A 215 9.04 -11.20 -12.29
CA ILE A 215 9.72 -12.44 -11.88
C ILE A 215 8.72 -13.41 -11.23
N LEU A 216 7.87 -12.91 -10.33
CA LEU A 216 6.83 -13.73 -9.70
C LEU A 216 5.78 -14.21 -10.71
N GLU A 217 5.35 -13.35 -11.64
CA GLU A 217 4.43 -13.70 -12.72
C GLU A 217 4.90 -14.93 -13.49
N LYS A 218 6.16 -14.95 -13.93
CA LYS A 218 6.74 -16.10 -14.64
C LYS A 218 6.70 -17.38 -13.80
N LYS A 219 7.19 -17.31 -12.56
CA LYS A 219 7.22 -18.46 -11.64
C LYS A 219 5.83 -19.02 -11.35
N ILE A 220 4.83 -18.14 -11.20
CA ILE A 220 3.44 -18.53 -10.93
C ILE A 220 2.81 -19.17 -12.18
N LEU A 221 3.00 -18.60 -13.36
CA LEU A 221 2.42 -19.16 -14.59
C LEU A 221 3.01 -20.53 -14.93
N GLU A 222 4.28 -20.78 -14.58
CA GLU A 222 4.93 -22.10 -14.71
C GLU A 222 4.39 -23.13 -13.72
N GLN A 223 4.06 -22.74 -12.49
CA GLN A 223 3.66 -23.67 -11.41
C GLN A 223 2.15 -23.83 -11.25
N ALA A 224 1.35 -22.82 -11.60
CA ALA A 224 -0.11 -22.84 -11.44
C ALA A 224 -0.80 -24.04 -12.12
N PRO A 225 -0.36 -24.53 -13.30
CA PRO A 225 -0.94 -25.73 -13.90
C PRO A 225 -0.82 -27.01 -13.06
N LEU A 226 0.08 -27.03 -12.06
CA LEU A 226 0.26 -28.17 -11.16
C LEU A 226 -0.76 -28.20 -10.01
N LEU A 227 -1.47 -27.09 -9.78
CA LEU A 227 -2.54 -27.02 -8.79
C LEU A 227 -3.77 -27.78 -9.28
N LYS A 228 -4.47 -28.46 -8.38
CA LYS A 228 -5.73 -29.13 -8.69
C LYS A 228 -6.90 -28.22 -8.34
N GLY A 229 -7.96 -28.25 -9.15
CA GLY A 229 -9.18 -27.48 -8.90
C GLY A 229 -9.24 -26.18 -9.68
N LYS A 230 -10.10 -25.25 -9.26
CA LYS A 230 -10.36 -23.99 -9.96
C LYS A 230 -9.38 -22.91 -9.51
N VAL A 231 -8.55 -22.43 -10.43
CA VAL A 231 -7.53 -21.41 -10.16
C VAL A 231 -7.86 -20.13 -10.93
N VAL A 232 -7.81 -19.00 -10.24
CA VAL A 232 -7.92 -17.67 -10.84
C VAL A 232 -6.62 -16.90 -10.61
N ILE A 233 -6.07 -16.29 -11.65
CA ILE A 233 -4.87 -15.48 -11.59
C ILE A 233 -5.20 -14.07 -12.08
N ALA A 234 -4.78 -13.05 -11.33
CA ALA A 234 -4.87 -11.66 -11.75
C ALA A 234 -3.47 -11.05 -11.78
N LEU A 235 -3.03 -10.56 -12.94
CA LEU A 235 -1.63 -10.18 -13.18
C LEU A 235 -1.27 -8.78 -12.67
N GLY A 236 -2.28 -7.97 -12.32
CA GLY A 236 -2.09 -6.63 -11.78
C GLY A 236 -1.60 -5.62 -12.83
N LYS A 237 -1.96 -5.82 -14.10
CA LYS A 237 -1.61 -4.98 -15.24
C LYS A 237 -2.87 -4.38 -15.87
N PRO A 238 -3.31 -3.16 -15.47
CA PRO A 238 -4.50 -2.53 -16.04
C PRO A 238 -4.46 -2.39 -17.57
N GLU A 239 -3.26 -2.21 -18.13
CA GLU A 239 -3.01 -2.12 -19.57
C GLU A 239 -3.15 -3.44 -20.32
N ASP A 240 -3.22 -4.56 -19.61
CA ASP A 240 -3.24 -5.89 -20.17
C ASP A 240 -4.69 -6.38 -20.38
N PRO A 241 -5.16 -6.54 -21.62
CA PRO A 241 -6.53 -6.90 -21.91
C PRO A 241 -6.84 -8.39 -21.67
N ARG A 242 -5.86 -9.19 -21.22
CA ARG A 242 -6.01 -10.64 -21.04
C ARG A 242 -7.23 -10.98 -20.18
N ASN A 243 -8.03 -11.91 -20.69
CA ASN A 243 -9.19 -12.49 -20.03
C ASN A 243 -9.44 -13.88 -20.63
N GLU A 244 -8.55 -14.80 -20.34
CA GLU A 244 -8.46 -16.10 -21.01
C GLU A 244 -8.57 -17.26 -20.02
N THR A 245 -8.95 -18.43 -20.54
CA THR A 245 -8.90 -19.69 -19.81
C THR A 245 -7.84 -20.56 -20.46
N VAL A 246 -6.83 -20.98 -19.69
CA VAL A 246 -5.80 -21.94 -20.11
C VAL A 246 -5.93 -23.17 -19.22
N ASN A 247 -6.37 -24.29 -19.78
CA ASN A 247 -6.76 -25.49 -19.02
C ASN A 247 -7.82 -25.16 -17.95
N HIS A 248 -7.50 -25.36 -16.67
CA HIS A 248 -8.36 -25.03 -15.53
C HIS A 248 -8.05 -23.65 -14.90
N LEU A 249 -7.11 -22.90 -15.49
CA LEU A 249 -6.68 -21.58 -15.01
C LEU A 249 -7.50 -20.50 -15.72
N ARG A 250 -8.12 -19.59 -14.96
CA ARG A 250 -8.65 -18.34 -15.51
C ARG A 250 -7.66 -17.22 -15.24
N VAL A 251 -7.14 -16.59 -16.29
CA VAL A 251 -6.11 -15.55 -16.22
C VAL A 251 -6.68 -14.21 -16.66
N PHE A 252 -6.50 -13.19 -15.83
CA PHE A 252 -6.89 -11.82 -16.07
C PHE A 252 -5.67 -10.90 -16.04
N GLY A 253 -5.55 -9.98 -16.99
CA GLY A 253 -4.56 -8.91 -16.94
C GLY A 253 -4.77 -8.04 -15.69
N TYR A 254 -6.00 -7.58 -15.49
CA TYR A 254 -6.42 -6.83 -14.30
C TYR A 254 -7.86 -7.15 -13.89
N LEU A 255 -8.12 -7.04 -12.59
CA LEU A 255 -9.45 -7.15 -12.00
C LEU A 255 -9.81 -5.83 -11.33
N GLY A 256 -10.86 -5.16 -11.82
CA GLY A 256 -11.44 -4.02 -11.12
C GLY A 256 -12.01 -4.42 -9.75
N ARG A 257 -12.20 -3.42 -8.88
CA ARG A 257 -12.51 -3.62 -7.46
C ARG A 257 -13.70 -4.54 -7.18
N LYS A 258 -14.82 -4.35 -7.90
CA LYS A 258 -16.02 -5.20 -7.74
C LYS A 258 -15.75 -6.67 -8.04
N ARG A 259 -14.96 -6.95 -9.10
CA ARG A 259 -14.64 -8.31 -9.52
C ARG A 259 -13.57 -8.94 -8.61
N GLN A 260 -12.62 -8.14 -8.14
CA GLN A 260 -11.67 -8.56 -7.10
C GLN A 260 -12.42 -8.96 -5.82
N GLU A 261 -13.39 -8.16 -5.36
CA GLU A 261 -14.23 -8.49 -4.21
C GLU A 261 -14.96 -9.83 -4.39
N GLU A 262 -15.61 -10.01 -5.55
CA GLU A 262 -16.34 -11.23 -5.87
C GLU A 262 -15.42 -12.45 -5.82
N ILE A 263 -14.28 -12.39 -6.52
CA ILE A 263 -13.34 -13.50 -6.61
C ILE A 263 -12.72 -13.80 -5.25
N MET A 264 -12.31 -12.77 -4.48
CA MET A 264 -11.79 -13.00 -3.12
C MET A 264 -12.83 -13.67 -2.22
N ASN A 265 -14.09 -13.22 -2.24
CA ASN A 265 -15.16 -13.84 -1.44
C ASN A 265 -15.45 -15.28 -1.85
N ARG A 266 -15.30 -15.64 -3.12
CA ARG A 266 -15.47 -17.01 -3.64
C ARG A 266 -14.23 -17.90 -3.49
N SER A 267 -13.10 -17.35 -3.03
CA SER A 267 -11.85 -18.08 -2.92
C SER A 267 -11.68 -18.76 -1.57
N LYS A 268 -11.24 -20.02 -1.58
CA LYS A 268 -10.85 -20.80 -0.40
C LYS A 268 -9.48 -20.40 0.12
N LEU A 269 -8.51 -20.18 -0.78
CA LEU A 269 -7.16 -19.75 -0.45
C LEU A 269 -6.68 -18.64 -1.41
N VAL A 270 -6.12 -17.58 -0.86
CA VAL A 270 -5.46 -16.52 -1.64
C VAL A 270 -3.94 -16.70 -1.58
N ILE A 271 -3.27 -16.80 -2.72
CA ILE A 271 -1.81 -16.90 -2.81
C ILE A 271 -1.28 -15.54 -3.29
N THR A 272 -0.53 -14.83 -2.45
CA THR A 272 -0.19 -13.43 -2.76
C THR A 272 1.04 -12.94 -2.03
N ARG A 273 1.54 -11.76 -2.42
CA ARG A 273 2.55 -11.05 -1.64
C ARG A 273 1.90 -10.41 -0.42
N PRO A 274 2.57 -10.36 0.74
CA PRO A 274 2.06 -9.74 1.96
C PRO A 274 2.18 -8.21 1.90
N GLY A 275 1.67 -7.58 0.82
CA GLY A 275 1.52 -6.12 0.78
C GLY A 275 0.49 -5.69 1.82
N TYR A 276 0.74 -4.58 2.51
CA TYR A 276 -0.06 -4.22 3.68
C TYR A 276 -1.55 -3.99 3.37
N THR A 277 -1.89 -3.40 2.22
CA THR A 277 -3.28 -3.32 1.73
C THR A 277 -3.92 -4.69 1.57
N THR A 278 -3.18 -5.68 1.04
CA THR A 278 -3.67 -7.05 0.88
C THR A 278 -3.89 -7.73 2.23
N VAL A 279 -2.97 -7.54 3.19
CA VAL A 279 -3.11 -8.06 4.56
C VAL A 279 -4.40 -7.57 5.21
N MET A 280 -4.65 -6.26 5.10
CA MET A 280 -5.88 -5.62 5.57
C MET A 280 -7.14 -6.23 4.94
N GLU A 281 -7.15 -6.37 3.60
CA GLU A 281 -8.27 -6.95 2.87
C GLU A 281 -8.54 -8.40 3.25
N LEU A 282 -7.49 -9.21 3.38
CA LEU A 282 -7.60 -10.61 3.81
C LEU A 282 -8.16 -10.74 5.23
N SER A 283 -7.69 -9.89 6.14
CA SER A 283 -8.20 -9.82 7.51
C SER A 283 -9.67 -9.44 7.55
N LEU A 284 -10.07 -8.39 6.81
CA LEU A 284 -11.45 -7.91 6.74
C LEU A 284 -12.40 -8.96 6.14
N LEU A 285 -11.98 -9.66 5.10
CA LEU A 285 -12.78 -10.70 4.44
C LEU A 285 -12.75 -12.05 5.20
N GLY A 286 -11.85 -12.21 6.18
CA GLY A 286 -11.64 -13.47 6.90
C GLY A 286 -11.10 -14.58 6.00
N LYS A 287 -10.24 -14.24 5.03
CA LYS A 287 -9.75 -15.20 4.03
C LYS A 287 -8.46 -15.87 4.45
N LYS A 288 -8.33 -17.16 4.14
CA LYS A 288 -7.05 -17.87 4.29
C LYS A 288 -6.09 -17.41 3.20
N ALA A 289 -4.82 -17.26 3.55
CA ALA A 289 -3.80 -16.87 2.58
C ALA A 289 -2.48 -17.61 2.75
N LEU A 290 -1.79 -17.79 1.64
CA LEU A 290 -0.39 -18.20 1.56
C LEU A 290 0.43 -17.02 1.04
N PHE A 291 1.33 -16.52 1.89
CA PHE A 291 2.22 -15.43 1.52
C PHE A 291 3.49 -15.91 0.83
N ILE A 292 3.84 -15.17 -0.23
CA ILE A 292 5.09 -15.28 -0.97
C ILE A 292 5.79 -13.92 -0.85
N PRO A 293 6.57 -13.67 0.22
CA PRO A 293 7.24 -12.39 0.40
C PRO A 293 8.25 -12.14 -0.72
N THR A 294 8.41 -10.88 -1.13
CA THR A 294 9.47 -10.50 -2.06
C THR A 294 10.82 -10.67 -1.39
N PRO A 295 11.76 -11.45 -1.96
CA PRO A 295 13.11 -11.58 -1.40
C PRO A 295 13.75 -10.20 -1.22
N GLY A 296 14.39 -9.98 -0.07
CA GLY A 296 15.02 -8.71 0.25
C GLY A 296 14.11 -7.57 0.69
N GLN A 297 12.78 -7.68 0.54
CA GLN A 297 11.86 -6.66 1.05
C GLN A 297 11.52 -6.93 2.51
N THR A 298 12.21 -6.23 3.42
CA THR A 298 12.13 -6.46 4.86
C THR A 298 10.72 -6.34 5.43
N GLU A 299 9.93 -5.37 4.97
CA GLU A 299 8.53 -5.20 5.34
C GLU A 299 7.69 -6.45 5.04
N GLN A 300 7.74 -6.94 3.80
CA GLN A 300 6.97 -8.12 3.38
C GLN A 300 7.42 -9.39 4.11
N VAL A 301 8.73 -9.60 4.23
CA VAL A 301 9.29 -10.73 4.99
C VAL A 301 8.82 -10.69 6.44
N TYR A 302 8.84 -9.50 7.05
CA TYR A 302 8.37 -9.31 8.41
C TYR A 302 6.88 -9.60 8.57
N LEU A 303 6.02 -9.02 7.73
CA LEU A 303 4.57 -9.23 7.77
C LEU A 303 4.23 -10.72 7.60
N ALA A 304 4.93 -11.41 6.69
CA ALA A 304 4.72 -12.83 6.47
C ALA A 304 5.02 -13.67 7.73
N GLU A 305 6.16 -13.42 8.36
CA GLU A 305 6.56 -14.10 9.60
C GLU A 305 5.69 -13.71 10.81
N TYR A 306 5.31 -12.43 10.92
CA TYR A 306 4.42 -11.92 11.97
C TYR A 306 3.07 -12.66 11.94
N HIS A 307 2.43 -12.72 10.77
CA HIS A 307 1.14 -13.39 10.63
C HIS A 307 1.22 -14.91 10.71
N LYS A 308 2.32 -15.51 10.25
CA LYS A 308 2.57 -16.95 10.41
C LYS A 308 2.67 -17.35 11.88
N LYS A 309 3.41 -16.58 12.70
CA LYS A 309 3.52 -16.81 14.15
C LYS A 309 2.17 -16.68 14.87
N ARG A 310 1.34 -15.72 14.45
CA ARG A 310 -0.03 -15.54 14.97
C ARG A 310 -1.05 -16.56 14.44
N LYS A 311 -0.66 -17.42 13.50
CA LYS A 311 -1.55 -18.37 12.80
C LYS A 311 -2.67 -17.68 12.01
N ASN A 312 -2.47 -16.42 11.62
CA ASN A 312 -3.42 -15.69 10.77
C ASN A 312 -3.33 -16.20 9.32
N PHE A 313 -2.10 -16.35 8.81
CA PHE A 313 -1.82 -16.73 7.42
C PHE A 313 -0.63 -17.69 7.33
N TYR A 314 -0.51 -18.42 6.22
CA TYR A 314 0.65 -19.23 5.91
C TYR A 314 1.72 -18.39 5.19
N SER A 315 2.99 -18.82 5.23
CA SER A 315 4.05 -18.21 4.43
C SER A 315 5.10 -19.23 4.02
N VAL A 316 5.53 -19.12 2.76
CA VAL A 316 6.75 -19.74 2.24
C VAL A 316 7.95 -18.79 2.37
N LYS A 317 9.15 -19.35 2.22
CA LYS A 317 10.40 -18.60 2.13
C LYS A 317 10.73 -18.31 0.67
#